data_AF-A0A7J2JZJ3-F1
#
_entry.id   AF-A0A7J2JZJ3-F1
#
_cell.length_a   1.000
_cell.length_b   1.000
_cell.length_c   1.000
_cell.angle_alpha   90.00
_cell.angle_beta   90.00
_cell.angle_gamma   90.00
#
_symmetry.space_group_name_H-M   'P 1'
#
loop_
_entity.id
_entity.type
_entity.pdbx_description
1 polymer ?
#
loop_
_entity_poly.entity_id
_entity_poly.type
_entity_poly.pdbx_seq_one_letter_code
_entity_poly.pdbx_strand_id
1 'polypeptide(L)'
;MELSRQRARKKVMDRFDFMRTCALARELCYLIRSNLPVLEPEDVHRACLFISKLCREAGCEEPASLCEKAAEAVLTDEEKFLKLCAESCRLCSQSARRPRREERREERERRTTYVA
;
A
#
# COMPACT_ATOMS: atom_id res chain seq x y z
N MET A 1 23.76 -19.23 21.76
CA MET A 1 23.82 -17.85 21.23
C MET A 1 23.61 -17.76 19.71
N GLU A 2 24.04 -18.76 18.92
CA GLU A 2 23.86 -18.68 17.45
C GLU A 2 22.40 -18.78 17.00
N LEU A 3 21.60 -19.64 17.63
CA LEU A 3 20.16 -19.76 17.35
C LEU A 3 19.38 -18.47 17.68
N SER A 4 19.74 -17.74 18.74
CA SER A 4 19.11 -16.45 19.06
C SER A 4 19.48 -15.37 18.04
N ARG A 5 20.74 -15.34 17.59
CA ARG A 5 21.18 -14.44 16.51
C ARG A 5 20.48 -14.73 15.18
N GLN A 6 20.35 -16.00 14.79
CA GLN A 6 19.67 -16.39 13.55
C GLN A 6 18.18 -16.00 13.58
N ARG A 7 17.49 -16.24 14.70
CA ARG A 7 16.09 -15.80 14.89
C ARG A 7 15.96 -14.27 14.83
N ALA A 8 16.87 -13.54 15.47
CA ALA A 8 16.89 -12.08 15.42
C ALA A 8 17.09 -11.57 13.98
N ARG A 9 18.05 -12.14 13.24
CA ARG A 9 18.28 -11.83 11.81
C ARG A 9 17.03 -12.08 10.98
N LYS A 10 16.40 -13.26 11.12
CA LYS A 10 15.17 -13.59 10.39
C LYS A 10 14.08 -12.55 10.66
N LYS A 11 13.83 -12.23 11.93
CA LYS A 11 12.83 -11.22 12.32
C LYS A 11 13.10 -9.84 11.70
N VAL A 12 14.37 -9.42 11.63
CA VAL A 12 14.76 -8.16 10.99
C VAL A 12 14.49 -8.19 9.49
N MET A 13 14.88 -9.28 8.81
CA MET A 13 14.67 -9.41 7.36
C MET A 13 13.18 -9.54 7.01
N ASP A 14 12.42 -10.35 7.73
CA ASP A 14 10.96 -10.47 7.56
C ASP A 14 10.28 -9.10 7.70
N ARG A 15 10.74 -8.28 8.66
CA ARG A 15 10.24 -6.92 8.85
C ARG A 15 10.66 -5.99 7.71
N PHE A 16 11.90 -6.08 7.25
CA PHE A 16 12.40 -5.32 6.10
C PHE A 16 11.56 -5.63 4.87
N ASP A 17 11.39 -6.91 4.54
CA ASP A 17 10.61 -7.39 3.39
C ASP A 17 9.17 -6.91 3.45
N PHE A 18 8.53 -7.01 4.62
CA PHE A 18 7.21 -6.45 4.85
C PHE A 18 7.14 -4.93 4.59
N MET A 19 8.17 -4.17 4.99
CA MET A 19 8.20 -2.71 4.81
C MET A 19 8.39 -2.32 3.34
N ARG A 20 9.34 -2.96 2.63
CA ARG A 20 9.59 -2.70 1.20
C ARG A 20 8.46 -3.16 0.27
N THR A 21 7.58 -4.05 0.75
CA THR A 21 6.46 -4.58 -0.05
C THR A 21 5.10 -4.18 0.54
N CYS A 22 4.45 -5.03 1.34
CA CYS A 22 3.09 -4.87 1.86
C CYS A 22 2.81 -3.51 2.52
N ALA A 23 3.73 -2.97 3.32
CA ALA A 23 3.54 -1.67 3.94
C ALA A 23 3.56 -0.56 2.88
N LEU A 24 4.62 -0.49 2.07
CA LEU A 24 4.76 0.50 1.01
C LEU A 24 3.60 0.42 0.00
N ALA A 25 3.25 -0.77 -0.47
CA ALA A 25 2.13 -1.00 -1.38
C ALA A 25 0.82 -0.45 -0.81
N ARG A 26 0.59 -0.62 0.51
CA ARG A 26 -0.63 -0.13 1.15
C ARG A 26 -0.67 1.39 1.27
N GLU A 27 0.45 1.99 1.66
CA GLU A 27 0.60 3.45 1.71
C GLU A 27 0.31 4.08 0.35
N LEU A 28 0.94 3.57 -0.70
CA LEU A 28 0.73 4.03 -2.08
C LEU A 28 -0.70 3.78 -2.56
N CYS A 29 -1.25 2.59 -2.32
CA CYS A 29 -2.63 2.27 -2.69
C CYS A 29 -3.63 3.23 -2.05
N TYR A 30 -3.45 3.55 -0.77
CA TYR A 30 -4.30 4.52 -0.10
C TYR A 30 -4.15 5.92 -0.72
N LEU A 31 -2.91 6.38 -0.94
CA LEU A 31 -2.63 7.69 -1.54
C LEU A 31 -3.34 7.86 -2.89
N ILE A 32 -3.28 6.85 -3.76
CA ILE A 32 -3.98 6.88 -5.05
C ILE A 32 -5.50 6.87 -4.85
N ARG A 33 -6.03 5.97 -4.00
CA ARG A 33 -7.47 5.84 -3.79
C ARG A 33 -8.12 7.07 -3.13
N SER A 34 -7.41 7.76 -2.23
CA SER A 34 -7.93 8.95 -1.55
C SER A 34 -7.88 10.21 -2.42
N ASN A 35 -7.06 10.20 -3.47
CA ASN A 35 -6.87 11.32 -4.38
C ASN A 35 -7.33 11.01 -5.81
N LEU A 36 -8.07 9.90 -6.01
CA LEU A 36 -8.52 9.47 -7.33
C LEU A 36 -9.20 10.58 -8.15
N PRO A 37 -10.07 11.45 -7.58
CA PRO A 37 -10.74 12.50 -8.35
C PRO A 37 -9.84 13.60 -8.92
N VAL A 38 -8.56 13.67 -8.51
CA VAL A 38 -7.60 14.71 -8.96
C VAL A 38 -6.46 14.14 -9.79
N LEU A 39 -6.48 12.84 -10.09
CA LEU A 39 -5.44 12.15 -10.86
C LEU A 39 -5.94 11.89 -12.28
N GLU A 40 -5.04 11.99 -13.26
CA GLU A 40 -5.33 11.52 -14.61
C GLU A 40 -5.31 9.98 -14.66
N PRO A 41 -6.07 9.34 -15.57
CA PRO A 41 -6.08 7.89 -15.72
C PRO A 41 -4.68 7.27 -15.89
N GLU A 42 -3.77 7.95 -16.60
CA GLU A 42 -2.39 7.51 -16.82
C GLU A 42 -1.56 7.50 -15.51
N ASP A 43 -1.82 8.44 -14.61
CA ASP A 43 -1.17 8.47 -13.30
C ASP A 43 -1.61 7.27 -12.46
N VAL A 44 -2.92 6.98 -12.49
CA VAL A 44 -3.51 5.83 -11.78
C VAL A 44 -3.02 4.52 -12.36
N HIS A 45 -2.97 4.39 -13.70
CA HIS A 45 -2.46 3.20 -14.40
C HIS A 45 -1.04 2.88 -13.96
N ARG A 46 -0.12 3.86 -14.10
CA ARG A 46 1.28 3.71 -13.70
C ARG A 46 1.43 3.34 -12.23
N ALA A 47 0.69 4.02 -11.34
CA ALA A 47 0.78 3.78 -9.91
C ALA A 47 0.23 2.40 -9.51
N CYS A 48 -0.94 2.01 -10.03
CA CYS A 48 -1.55 0.71 -9.75
C CYS A 48 -0.73 -0.46 -10.30
N LEU A 49 -0.06 -0.32 -11.46
CA LEU A 49 0.90 -1.31 -11.95
C LEU A 49 2.13 -1.44 -11.05
N PHE A 50 2.63 -0.34 -10.49
CA PHE A 50 3.72 -0.42 -9.53
C PHE A 50 3.29 -1.12 -8.23
N ILE A 51 2.09 -0.80 -7.72
CA ILE A 51 1.51 -1.44 -6.54
C ILE A 51 1.30 -2.94 -6.78
N SER A 52 0.84 -3.37 -7.96
CA SER A 52 0.66 -4.80 -8.27
C SER A 52 1.98 -5.56 -8.21
N LYS A 53 3.08 -4.98 -8.70
CA LYS A 53 4.43 -5.54 -8.60
C LYS A 53 4.85 -5.71 -7.13
N LEU A 54 4.65 -4.70 -6.29
CA LEU A 54 4.96 -4.80 -4.86
C LEU A 54 4.13 -5.89 -4.15
N CYS A 55 2.85 -6.02 -4.49
CA CYS A 55 2.00 -7.09 -3.97
C CYS A 55 2.51 -8.47 -4.40
N ARG A 56 2.95 -8.61 -5.66
CA ARG A 56 3.52 -9.85 -6.19
C ARG A 56 4.83 -10.22 -5.49
N GLU A 57 5.72 -9.25 -5.29
CA GLU A 57 6.94 -9.42 -4.49
C GLU A 57 6.65 -9.86 -3.04
N ALA A 58 5.52 -9.44 -2.47
CA ALA A 58 5.06 -9.89 -1.15
C ALA A 58 4.43 -11.30 -1.13
N GLY A 59 4.27 -11.95 -2.28
CA GLY A 59 3.56 -13.23 -2.42
C GLY A 59 2.03 -13.11 -2.41
N CYS A 60 1.47 -11.92 -2.64
CA CYS A 60 0.03 -11.67 -2.72
C CYS A 60 -0.48 -11.76 -4.17
N GLU A 61 -0.37 -12.95 -4.79
CA GLU A 61 -0.63 -13.16 -6.24
C GLU A 61 -2.05 -12.76 -6.68
N GLU A 62 -3.08 -13.17 -5.92
CA GLU A 62 -4.47 -12.88 -6.27
C GLU A 62 -4.79 -11.37 -6.21
N PRO A 63 -4.49 -10.64 -5.11
CA PRO A 63 -4.58 -9.18 -5.10
C PRO A 63 -3.72 -8.50 -6.17
N ALA A 64 -2.51 -9.00 -6.44
CA ALA A 64 -1.63 -8.44 -7.47
C ALA A 64 -2.27 -8.53 -8.85
N SER A 65 -2.82 -9.70 -9.23
CA SER A 65 -3.52 -9.92 -10.49
C SER A 65 -4.74 -9.01 -10.65
N LEU A 66 -5.53 -8.83 -9.59
CA LEU A 66 -6.67 -7.91 -9.61
C LEU A 66 -6.23 -6.45 -9.72
N CYS A 67 -5.18 -6.03 -9.01
CA CYS A 67 -4.61 -4.67 -9.13
C CYS A 67 -4.09 -4.40 -10.54
N GLU A 68 -3.43 -5.38 -11.17
CA GLU A 68 -2.92 -5.26 -12.53
C GLU A 68 -4.06 -5.11 -13.54
N LYS A 69 -5.11 -5.95 -13.44
CA LYS A 69 -6.31 -5.82 -14.28
C LYS A 69 -7.05 -4.49 -14.06
N ALA A 70 -7.10 -4.02 -12.81
CA ALA A 70 -7.68 -2.72 -12.48
C ALA A 70 -6.87 -1.60 -13.15
N ALA A 71 -5.54 -1.65 -13.03
CA ALA A 71 -4.65 -0.67 -13.65
C ALA A 71 -4.93 -0.55 -15.16
N GLU A 72 -5.02 -1.66 -15.88
CA GLU A 72 -5.34 -1.63 -17.32
C GLU A 72 -6.75 -1.09 -17.61
N ALA A 73 -7.74 -1.44 -16.78
CA ALA A 73 -9.11 -0.99 -16.98
C ALA A 73 -9.28 0.52 -16.82
N VAL A 74 -8.46 1.20 -15.99
CA VAL A 74 -8.62 2.62 -15.69
C VAL A 74 -8.56 3.52 -16.93
N LEU A 75 -7.87 3.08 -17.98
CA LEU A 75 -7.72 3.85 -19.22
C LEU A 75 -8.96 3.80 -20.12
N THR A 76 -9.89 2.87 -19.90
CA THR A 76 -10.97 2.58 -20.85
C THR A 76 -12.34 2.31 -20.23
N ASP A 77 -12.39 1.84 -18.99
CA ASP A 77 -13.60 1.42 -18.30
C ASP A 77 -13.47 1.68 -16.79
N GLU A 78 -13.92 2.86 -16.38
CA GLU A 78 -13.87 3.33 -14.99
C GLU A 78 -14.69 2.42 -14.06
N GLU A 79 -15.87 1.96 -14.49
CA GLU A 79 -16.73 1.12 -13.66
C GLU A 79 -16.05 -0.22 -13.35
N LYS A 80 -15.42 -0.83 -14.36
CA LYS A 80 -14.63 -2.05 -14.20
C LYS A 80 -13.41 -1.83 -13.33
N PHE A 81 -12.70 -0.70 -13.48
CA PHE A 81 -11.59 -0.34 -12.60
C PHE A 81 -12.05 -0.29 -11.14
N LEU A 82 -13.14 0.41 -10.82
CA LEU A 82 -13.64 0.56 -9.46
C LEU A 82 -14.03 -0.79 -8.84
N LYS A 83 -14.67 -1.68 -9.61
CA LYS A 83 -15.02 -3.04 -9.18
C LYS A 83 -13.78 -3.87 -8.83
N LEU A 84 -12.82 -3.96 -9.75
CA LEU A 84 -11.59 -4.73 -9.56
C LEU A 84 -10.72 -4.17 -8.42
N CYS A 85 -10.61 -2.85 -8.32
CA CYS A 85 -9.87 -2.15 -7.27
C CYS A 85 -10.49 -2.43 -5.88
N ALA A 86 -11.82 -2.40 -5.77
CA ALA A 86 -12.52 -2.74 -4.54
C ALA A 86 -12.30 -4.20 -4.12
N GLU A 87 -12.38 -5.13 -5.08
CA GLU A 87 -12.15 -6.56 -4.85
C GLU A 87 -10.72 -6.85 -4.37
N SER A 88 -9.71 -6.33 -5.08
CA SER A 88 -8.30 -6.48 -4.66
C SER A 88 -8.06 -5.94 -3.25
N CYS A 89 -8.62 -4.77 -2.95
CA CYS A 89 -8.47 -4.17 -1.63
C CYS A 89 -9.16 -4.99 -0.54
N ARG A 90 -10.28 -5.65 -0.82
CA ARG A 90 -10.94 -6.54 0.16
C ARG A 90 -10.05 -7.73 0.53
N LEU A 91 -9.28 -8.25 -0.42
CA LEU A 91 -8.37 -9.39 -0.22
C LEU A 91 -7.02 -8.99 0.42
N CYS A 92 -6.65 -7.71 0.37
CA CYS A 92 -5.42 -7.23 0.99
C CYS A 92 -5.52 -7.26 2.52
N SER A 93 -4.66 -8.04 3.18
CA SER A 93 -4.60 -8.12 4.66
C SER A 93 -4.23 -6.80 5.35
N GLN A 94 -3.66 -5.85 4.60
CA GLN A 94 -3.33 -4.51 5.08
C GLN A 94 -4.46 -3.50 4.82
N SER A 95 -5.57 -3.89 4.19
CA SER A 95 -6.63 -2.95 3.80
C SER A 95 -7.32 -2.29 4.99
N ALA A 96 -7.51 -3.05 6.07
CA ALA A 96 -8.02 -2.55 7.34
C ALA A 96 -7.03 -1.60 8.05
N ARG A 97 -5.73 -1.63 7.67
CA ARG A 97 -4.76 -0.64 8.13
C ARG A 97 -4.95 0.63 7.31
N ARG A 98 -5.46 1.67 7.96
CA ARG A 98 -5.25 3.03 7.47
C ARG A 98 -3.75 3.34 7.61
N PRO A 99 -3.09 3.83 6.56
CA PRO A 99 -1.84 4.55 6.68
C PRO A 99 -1.71 5.35 7.97
N ARG A 100 -0.58 5.16 8.62
CA ARG A 100 -0.32 5.69 9.96
C ARG A 100 -0.38 7.22 9.90
N ARG A 101 -1.21 7.87 10.72
CA ARG A 101 -0.83 8.41 12.04
C ARG A 101 0.26 9.51 12.03
N GLU A 102 0.90 9.84 10.92
CA GLU A 102 1.92 10.89 10.84
C GLU A 102 1.31 12.29 11.00
N GLU A 103 0.19 12.59 10.34
CA GLU A 103 -0.56 13.84 10.59
C GLU A 103 -0.90 14.03 12.07
N ARG A 104 -1.39 12.98 12.74
CA ARG A 104 -1.74 13.02 14.16
C ARG A 104 -0.53 13.12 15.09
N ARG A 105 0.65 12.70 14.64
CA ARG A 105 1.90 12.79 15.39
C ARG A 105 2.52 14.17 15.22
N GLU A 106 2.57 14.69 14.00
CA GLU A 106 3.01 16.05 13.71
C GLU A 106 2.10 17.08 14.40
N GLU A 107 0.78 16.90 14.34
CA GLU A 107 -0.18 17.76 15.05
C GLU A 107 0.07 17.73 16.57
N ARG A 108 0.38 16.55 17.13
CA ARG A 108 0.70 16.39 18.56
C ARG A 108 2.05 17.03 18.92
N GLU A 109 3.06 16.93 18.07
CA GLU A 109 4.40 17.53 18.25
C GLU A 109 4.37 19.06 18.07
N ARG A 110 3.59 19.58 17.11
CA ARG A 110 3.29 21.02 16.96
C ARG A 110 2.55 21.55 18.19
N ARG A 111 1.55 20.82 18.71
CA ARG A 111 0.81 21.25 19.90
C ARG A 111 1.67 21.31 21.18
N THR A 112 2.72 20.50 21.29
CA THR A 112 3.65 20.54 22.44
C THR A 112 4.71 21.64 22.34
N THR A 113 4.96 22.21 21.16
CA THR A 113 6.00 23.25 20.96
C THR A 113 5.49 24.67 21.22
N TYR A 114 4.18 24.91 21.25
CA TYR A 114 3.58 26.22 21.55
C TYR A 114 3.13 26.40 23.01
N VAL A 115 3.49 25.49 23.92
CA VAL A 115 3.15 25.56 25.37
C VAL A 115 4.42 25.69 26.22
N ALA A 116 5.50 26.24 25.66
CA ALA A 116 6.72 26.59 26.37
C ALA A 116 6.92 28.11 26.36
#